data_AF-A0AAU5MW32-F1
#
_entry.id   AF-A0AAU5MW32-F1
#
_cell.length_a   1.000
_cell.length_b   1.000
_cell.length_c   1.000
_cell.angle_alpha   90.00
_cell.angle_beta   90.00
_cell.angle_gamma   90.00
#
_symmetry.space_group_name_H-M   'P 1'
#
loop_
_entity.id
_entity.type
_entity.pdbx_description
1 polymer ?
#
loop_
_entity_poly.entity_id
_entity_poly.type
_entity_poly.pdbx_seq_one_letter_code
_entity_poly.pdbx_strand_id
1 'polypeptide(L)'
;MKESPSPRIGILVVAYNAETTLEKTLDRIPEDFRSRIDEILILDDASHDATFTAGCRWSQAEGMPRTVVMRHTKNLGYGGNQKAGYALAAEHGLDIIVLLHGDGQYAPELLPEMVAPIERGECEAVFGSRMMTSGSALKGGMPVYKWLGNRILTRLENGLLGSDLTEFHSGYRAYSVAALKQLPIDRNTDAFDFDTQIIVQLLNAGMRIKEIPVPTYYGDEICYVNGMKYAKDVVKDVLEYRLAVKGFGTCPWIPKPVEYAFKEGDGSSHAVILERMRALPPGRVLDLGCSGGLFAERLESLGHEVTGVDYVEVPGVREKCSHFHLANLEEGLPAEAGTGFDYVVAGDVIEHLSRPERILAEAAGALRPGGRLLLSVPNFSHWYSRLRVAVGAFGYDRRGILDETHLRFFTRASLRRTVRAAGYDVLELSSTGAPFWSLLGRGPLAAVLGGASKLLTRVRPTLFGYQHVALLTPHAAETIIAGEHVDVQDILNRQYVPADRVGV
;
A
#
# COMPACT_ATOMS: atom_id res chain seq x y z
N MET A 1 -39.85 9.41 -3.43
CA MET A 1 -38.55 8.70 -3.53
C MET A 1 -38.72 7.62 -4.58
N LYS A 2 -37.94 7.61 -5.66
CA LYS A 2 -37.91 6.44 -6.55
C LYS A 2 -37.33 5.30 -5.73
N GLU A 3 -38.06 4.20 -5.56
CA GLU A 3 -37.49 2.96 -5.05
C GLU A 3 -36.27 2.63 -5.92
N SER A 4 -35.10 2.56 -5.31
CA SER A 4 -33.92 2.04 -6.00
C SER A 4 -34.26 0.62 -6.47
N PRO A 5 -33.92 0.24 -7.72
CA PRO A 5 -34.17 -1.12 -8.19
C PRO A 5 -33.51 -2.12 -7.23
N SER A 6 -34.18 -3.24 -6.97
CA SER A 6 -33.62 -4.33 -6.17
C SER A 6 -32.28 -4.78 -6.78
N PRO A 7 -31.25 -5.03 -5.95
CA PRO A 7 -29.94 -5.42 -6.43
C PRO A 7 -29.99 -6.75 -7.19
N ARG A 8 -29.20 -6.88 -8.25
CA ARG A 8 -29.06 -8.11 -9.03
C ARG A 8 -28.18 -9.09 -8.28
N ILE A 9 -28.78 -10.21 -7.85
CA ILE A 9 -28.10 -11.22 -7.03
C ILE A 9 -27.58 -12.34 -7.93
N GLY A 10 -26.29 -12.60 -7.80
CA GLY A 10 -25.59 -13.73 -8.39
C GLY A 10 -25.26 -14.82 -7.39
N ILE A 11 -25.19 -16.06 -7.86
CA ILE A 11 -24.55 -17.16 -7.14
C ILE A 11 -23.37 -17.68 -7.96
N LEU A 12 -22.18 -17.67 -7.37
CA LEU A 12 -21.00 -18.31 -7.93
C LEU A 12 -20.84 -19.70 -7.32
N VAL A 13 -20.84 -20.73 -8.16
CA VAL A 13 -20.60 -22.11 -7.75
C VAL A 13 -19.26 -22.56 -8.29
N VAL A 14 -18.28 -22.70 -7.39
CA VAL A 14 -16.98 -23.30 -7.74
C VAL A 14 -17.08 -24.81 -7.63
N ALA A 15 -16.70 -25.52 -8.70
CA ALA A 15 -16.83 -26.97 -8.77
C ALA A 15 -15.53 -27.62 -9.29
N TYR A 16 -15.13 -28.71 -8.65
CA TYR A 16 -14.03 -29.56 -9.11
C TYR A 16 -14.28 -31.00 -8.64
N ASN A 17 -14.45 -31.92 -9.58
CA ASN A 17 -14.82 -33.32 -9.35
C ASN A 17 -16.05 -33.48 -8.42
N ALA A 18 -17.11 -32.74 -8.73
CA ALA A 18 -18.35 -32.64 -7.95
C ALA A 18 -19.56 -33.30 -8.64
N GLU A 19 -19.34 -34.28 -9.54
CA GLU A 19 -20.42 -34.93 -10.31
C GLU A 19 -21.57 -35.45 -9.42
N THR A 20 -21.24 -35.98 -8.24
CA THR A 20 -22.22 -36.65 -7.37
C THR A 20 -22.95 -35.71 -6.40
N THR A 21 -22.51 -34.47 -6.28
CA THR A 21 -22.94 -33.49 -5.27
C THR A 21 -23.49 -32.19 -5.86
N LEU A 22 -23.06 -31.80 -7.07
CA LEU A 22 -23.38 -30.50 -7.65
C LEU A 22 -24.90 -30.28 -7.78
N GLU A 23 -25.61 -31.19 -8.44
CA GLU A 23 -27.07 -31.09 -8.63
C GLU A 23 -27.80 -31.07 -7.26
N LYS A 24 -27.42 -31.96 -6.34
CA LYS A 24 -27.99 -32.01 -4.98
C LYS A 24 -27.77 -30.72 -4.19
N THR A 25 -26.64 -30.05 -4.41
CA THR A 25 -26.34 -28.78 -3.77
C THR A 25 -27.21 -27.68 -4.35
N LEU A 26 -27.33 -27.61 -5.66
CA LEU A 26 -28.16 -26.60 -6.33
C LEU A 26 -29.65 -26.77 -6.02
N ASP A 27 -30.13 -28.01 -5.89
CA ASP A 27 -31.52 -28.30 -5.54
C ASP A 27 -31.92 -27.80 -4.15
N ARG A 28 -30.95 -27.63 -3.24
CA ARG A 28 -31.16 -27.08 -1.89
C ARG A 28 -31.37 -25.57 -1.87
N ILE A 29 -31.18 -24.87 -2.99
CA ILE A 29 -31.50 -23.43 -3.10
C ILE A 29 -33.02 -23.26 -2.87
N PRO A 30 -33.44 -22.49 -1.85
CA PRO A 30 -34.85 -22.31 -1.50
C PRO A 30 -35.68 -21.84 -2.68
N GLU A 31 -36.83 -22.49 -2.94
CA GLU A 31 -37.69 -22.22 -4.09
C GLU A 31 -38.18 -20.76 -4.11
N ASP A 32 -38.51 -20.20 -2.94
CA ASP A 32 -38.93 -18.82 -2.77
C ASP A 32 -37.79 -17.82 -3.09
N PHE A 33 -36.54 -18.20 -2.80
CA PHE A 33 -35.37 -17.39 -3.12
C PHE A 33 -34.95 -17.49 -4.58
N ARG A 34 -35.24 -18.58 -5.31
CA ARG A 34 -34.88 -18.74 -6.73
C ARG A 34 -35.35 -17.59 -7.61
N SER A 35 -36.54 -17.06 -7.32
CA SER A 35 -37.12 -15.92 -8.04
C SER A 35 -36.33 -14.60 -7.90
N ARG A 36 -35.46 -14.50 -6.89
CA ARG A 36 -34.61 -13.33 -6.64
C ARG A 36 -33.21 -13.45 -7.24
N ILE A 37 -32.85 -14.64 -7.72
CA ILE A 37 -31.54 -14.89 -8.32
C ILE A 37 -31.60 -14.44 -9.78
N ASP A 38 -30.78 -13.44 -10.11
CA ASP A 38 -30.65 -12.95 -11.48
C ASP A 38 -29.83 -13.92 -12.33
N GLU A 39 -28.76 -14.50 -11.75
CA GLU A 39 -27.91 -15.45 -12.45
C GLU A 39 -27.14 -16.41 -11.52
N ILE A 40 -26.98 -17.66 -11.95
CA ILE A 40 -26.08 -18.65 -11.33
C ILE A 40 -24.91 -18.90 -12.27
N LEU A 41 -23.68 -18.75 -11.76
CA LEU A 41 -22.43 -18.96 -12.48
C LEU A 41 -21.80 -20.25 -11.97
N ILE A 42 -21.92 -21.35 -12.72
CA ILE A 42 -21.30 -22.64 -12.39
C ILE A 42 -19.96 -22.73 -13.11
N LEU A 43 -18.86 -22.72 -12.38
CA LEU A 43 -17.50 -22.78 -12.94
C LEU A 43 -16.82 -24.11 -12.56
N ASP A 44 -16.77 -25.02 -13.54
CA ASP A 44 -16.00 -26.26 -13.48
C ASP A 44 -14.49 -25.99 -13.70
N ASP A 45 -13.67 -26.31 -12.69
CA ASP A 45 -12.23 -26.10 -12.68
C ASP A 45 -11.43 -27.23 -13.36
N ALA A 46 -11.82 -27.53 -14.59
CA ALA A 46 -11.27 -28.62 -15.40
C ALA A 46 -11.40 -30.00 -14.73
N SER A 47 -12.60 -30.34 -14.25
CA SER A 47 -12.86 -31.66 -13.64
C SER A 47 -12.57 -32.82 -14.59
N HIS A 48 -12.25 -33.97 -14.00
CA HIS A 48 -11.99 -35.22 -14.70
C HIS A 48 -13.23 -36.13 -14.76
N ASP A 49 -14.31 -35.75 -14.07
CA ASP A 49 -15.59 -36.45 -14.01
C ASP A 49 -16.67 -35.69 -14.81
N ALA A 50 -17.96 -36.05 -14.66
CA ALA A 50 -19.05 -35.41 -15.40
C ALA A 50 -19.59 -34.11 -14.76
N THR A 51 -18.81 -33.42 -13.91
CA THR A 51 -19.23 -32.17 -13.23
C THR A 51 -19.81 -31.12 -14.20
N PHE A 52 -19.11 -30.82 -15.30
CA PHE A 52 -19.60 -29.86 -16.30
C PHE A 52 -20.96 -30.27 -16.90
N THR A 53 -21.10 -31.55 -17.25
CA THR A 53 -22.34 -32.09 -17.80
C THR A 53 -23.47 -32.02 -16.77
N ALA A 54 -23.20 -32.30 -15.50
CA ALA A 54 -24.17 -32.17 -14.42
C ALA A 54 -24.67 -30.72 -14.28
N GLY A 55 -23.77 -29.73 -14.33
CA GLY A 55 -24.14 -28.31 -14.34
C GLY A 55 -25.03 -27.95 -15.54
N CYS A 56 -24.69 -28.45 -16.74
CA CYS A 56 -25.50 -28.25 -17.95
C CYS A 56 -26.88 -28.91 -17.89
N ARG A 57 -26.99 -30.10 -17.27
CA ARG A 57 -28.30 -30.75 -17.07
C ARG A 57 -29.16 -29.93 -16.13
N TRP A 58 -28.59 -29.49 -15.01
CA TRP A 58 -29.31 -28.70 -14.03
C TRP A 58 -29.79 -27.36 -14.60
N SER A 59 -28.94 -26.66 -15.37
CA SER A 59 -29.30 -25.37 -15.98
C SER A 59 -30.44 -25.46 -17.01
N GLN A 60 -30.69 -26.65 -17.57
CA GLN A 60 -31.76 -26.91 -18.54
C GLN A 60 -33.06 -27.39 -17.89
N ALA A 61 -33.08 -27.66 -16.58
CA ALA A 61 -34.28 -28.10 -15.88
C ALA A 61 -35.33 -26.97 -15.80
N GLU A 62 -36.60 -27.34 -15.86
CA GLU A 62 -37.69 -26.37 -15.78
C GLU A 62 -37.73 -25.66 -14.42
N GLY A 63 -37.96 -24.34 -14.45
CA GLY A 63 -38.08 -23.53 -13.24
C GLY A 63 -36.76 -23.15 -12.56
N MET A 64 -35.61 -23.38 -13.21
CA MET A 64 -34.32 -22.95 -12.69
C MET A 64 -34.01 -21.47 -13.04
N PRO A 65 -33.30 -20.74 -12.18
CA PRO A 65 -32.79 -19.41 -12.52
C PRO A 65 -31.89 -19.45 -13.75
N ARG A 66 -31.72 -18.29 -14.41
CA ARG A 66 -30.75 -18.16 -15.50
C ARG A 66 -29.39 -18.65 -15.02
N THR A 67 -28.82 -19.61 -15.73
CA THR A 67 -27.58 -20.27 -15.30
C THR A 67 -26.58 -20.30 -16.45
N VAL A 68 -25.37 -19.85 -16.16
CA VAL A 68 -24.21 -19.92 -17.07
C VAL A 68 -23.27 -20.99 -16.53
N VAL A 69 -22.99 -21.98 -17.37
CA VAL A 69 -22.10 -23.09 -17.04
C VAL A 69 -20.82 -22.94 -17.85
N MET A 70 -19.69 -22.82 -17.18
CA MET A 70 -18.38 -22.68 -17.79
C MET A 70 -17.44 -23.78 -17.30
N ARG A 71 -16.56 -24.21 -18.20
CA ARG A 71 -15.47 -25.13 -17.89
C ARG A 71 -14.14 -24.48 -18.25
N HIS A 72 -13.25 -24.40 -17.28
CA HIS A 72 -11.89 -23.97 -17.52
C HIS A 72 -11.13 -25.02 -18.35
N THR A 73 -10.26 -24.56 -19.25
CA THR A 73 -9.44 -25.44 -20.09
C THR A 73 -8.29 -26.09 -19.32
N LYS A 74 -7.95 -25.54 -18.15
CA LYS A 74 -6.97 -26.04 -17.19
C LYS A 74 -7.48 -25.73 -15.78
N ASN A 75 -7.01 -26.49 -14.80
CA ASN A 75 -7.29 -26.20 -13.40
C ASN A 75 -6.60 -24.88 -13.00
N LEU A 76 -7.39 -23.91 -12.55
CA LEU A 76 -6.95 -22.60 -12.08
C LEU A 76 -6.65 -22.60 -10.59
N GLY A 77 -7.07 -23.62 -9.84
CA GLY A 77 -6.98 -23.65 -8.39
C GLY A 77 -8.13 -22.88 -7.75
N TYR A 78 -8.28 -23.04 -6.43
CA TYR A 78 -9.43 -22.51 -5.67
C TYR A 78 -9.57 -20.98 -5.81
N GLY A 79 -8.49 -20.23 -5.56
CA GLY A 79 -8.48 -18.77 -5.73
C GLY A 79 -8.61 -18.35 -7.19
N GLY A 80 -7.97 -19.09 -8.11
CA GLY A 80 -8.05 -18.80 -9.55
C GLY A 80 -9.48 -18.93 -10.09
N ASN A 81 -10.19 -19.98 -9.71
CA ASN A 81 -11.58 -20.21 -10.09
C ASN A 81 -12.52 -19.14 -9.50
N GLN A 82 -12.32 -18.78 -8.22
CA GLN A 82 -13.05 -17.67 -7.60
C GLN A 82 -12.83 -16.34 -8.32
N LYS A 83 -11.58 -15.98 -8.64
CA LYS A 83 -11.26 -14.74 -9.37
C LYS A 83 -11.97 -14.68 -10.73
N ALA A 84 -11.98 -15.79 -11.48
CA ALA A 84 -12.70 -15.88 -12.74
C ALA A 84 -14.21 -15.66 -12.56
N GLY A 85 -14.80 -16.28 -11.53
CA GLY A 85 -16.21 -16.12 -11.20
C GLY A 85 -16.59 -14.69 -10.79
N TYR A 86 -15.77 -14.03 -9.97
CA TYR A 86 -16.00 -12.64 -9.57
C TYR A 86 -15.84 -11.66 -10.73
N ALA A 87 -14.87 -11.89 -11.63
CA ALA A 87 -14.72 -11.10 -12.83
C ALA A 87 -15.95 -11.21 -13.75
N LEU A 88 -16.46 -12.43 -13.93
CA LEU A 88 -17.67 -12.68 -14.72
C LEU A 88 -18.92 -12.04 -14.10
N ALA A 89 -19.08 -12.13 -12.78
CA ALA A 89 -20.16 -11.46 -12.06
C ALA A 89 -20.13 -9.94 -12.27
N ALA A 90 -18.94 -9.34 -12.27
CA ALA A 90 -18.76 -7.91 -12.54
C ALA A 90 -19.04 -7.55 -14.01
N GLU A 91 -18.68 -8.41 -14.96
CA GLU A 91 -18.97 -8.23 -16.39
C GLU A 91 -20.47 -8.29 -16.68
N HIS A 92 -21.18 -9.23 -16.06
CA HIS A 92 -22.63 -9.41 -16.22
C HIS A 92 -23.47 -8.35 -15.47
N GLY A 93 -22.81 -7.45 -14.73
CA GLY A 93 -23.44 -6.35 -14.02
C GLY A 93 -24.28 -6.80 -12.82
N LEU A 94 -23.82 -7.83 -12.11
CA LEU A 94 -24.40 -8.25 -10.83
C LEU A 94 -23.97 -7.27 -9.73
N ASP A 95 -24.83 -7.09 -8.72
CA ASP A 95 -24.57 -6.19 -7.59
C ASP A 95 -24.04 -6.94 -6.37
N ILE A 96 -24.52 -8.17 -6.18
CA ILE A 96 -24.15 -9.05 -5.06
C ILE A 96 -23.81 -10.42 -5.62
N ILE A 97 -22.73 -11.04 -5.14
CA ILE A 97 -22.33 -12.39 -5.51
C ILE A 97 -22.13 -13.25 -4.27
N VAL A 98 -22.76 -14.42 -4.23
CA VAL A 98 -22.60 -15.40 -3.14
C VAL A 98 -21.82 -16.61 -3.62
N LEU A 99 -20.77 -16.98 -2.90
CA LEU A 99 -19.95 -18.17 -3.17
C LEU A 99 -20.59 -19.41 -2.54
N LEU A 100 -20.83 -20.42 -3.38
CA LEU A 100 -21.16 -21.78 -2.99
C LEU A 100 -20.12 -22.75 -3.54
N HIS A 101 -19.97 -23.89 -2.86
CA HIS A 101 -19.11 -24.99 -3.30
C HIS A 101 -19.99 -26.10 -3.89
N GLY A 102 -19.56 -26.68 -5.01
CA GLY A 102 -20.29 -27.78 -5.65
C GLY A 102 -20.26 -29.11 -4.87
N ASP A 103 -19.44 -29.22 -3.83
CA ASP A 103 -19.30 -30.41 -2.97
C ASP A 103 -20.42 -30.54 -1.92
N GLY A 104 -21.24 -29.51 -1.74
CA GLY A 104 -22.35 -29.50 -0.79
C GLY A 104 -22.00 -29.09 0.64
N GLN A 105 -20.76 -28.63 0.86
CA GLN A 105 -20.24 -28.27 2.18
C GLN A 105 -21.02 -27.13 2.87
N TYR A 106 -21.53 -26.18 2.08
CA TYR A 106 -22.26 -25.01 2.60
C TYR A 106 -23.75 -25.12 2.38
N ALA A 107 -24.53 -24.39 3.18
CA ALA A 107 -25.98 -24.45 3.21
C ALA A 107 -26.61 -23.39 2.29
N PRO A 108 -27.09 -23.76 1.09
CA PRO A 108 -27.77 -22.82 0.19
C PRO A 108 -29.07 -22.28 0.80
N GLU A 109 -29.59 -22.95 1.83
CA GLU A 109 -30.76 -22.51 2.59
C GLU A 109 -30.56 -21.14 3.25
N LEU A 110 -29.30 -20.74 3.52
CA LEU A 110 -28.98 -19.45 4.14
C LEU A 110 -28.66 -18.34 3.13
N LEU A 111 -28.84 -18.57 1.82
CA LEU A 111 -28.66 -17.54 0.80
C LEU A 111 -29.41 -16.22 1.10
N PRO A 112 -30.68 -16.23 1.57
CA PRO A 112 -31.37 -15.00 1.94
C PRO A 112 -30.63 -14.19 3.02
N GLU A 113 -30.07 -14.89 4.01
CA GLU A 113 -29.39 -14.27 5.16
C GLU A 113 -27.99 -13.77 4.81
N MET A 114 -27.31 -14.46 3.89
CA MET A 114 -26.01 -14.03 3.36
C MET A 114 -26.14 -12.72 2.56
N VAL A 115 -27.22 -12.57 1.79
CA VAL A 115 -27.42 -11.42 0.90
C VAL A 115 -27.99 -10.20 1.62
N ALA A 116 -28.90 -10.41 2.57
CA ALA A 116 -29.69 -9.32 3.16
C ALA A 116 -28.87 -8.17 3.80
N PRO A 117 -27.73 -8.40 4.50
CA PRO A 117 -26.93 -7.29 5.03
C PRO A 117 -26.31 -6.38 3.94
N ILE A 118 -25.94 -6.96 2.79
CA ILE A 118 -25.37 -6.23 1.66
C ILE A 118 -26.48 -5.42 0.96
N GLU A 119 -27.67 -5.99 0.79
CA GLU A 119 -28.84 -5.29 0.23
C GLU A 119 -29.24 -4.06 1.07
N ARG A 120 -29.12 -4.17 2.39
CA ARG A 120 -29.40 -3.07 3.32
C ARG A 120 -28.26 -2.03 3.38
N GLY A 121 -27.16 -2.23 2.64
CA GLY A 121 -26.00 -1.32 2.64
C GLY A 121 -25.22 -1.32 3.96
N GLU A 122 -25.38 -2.35 4.78
CA GLU A 122 -24.76 -2.44 6.11
C GLU A 122 -23.29 -2.86 6.04
N CYS A 123 -22.92 -3.59 5.00
CA CYS A 123 -21.56 -4.08 4.79
C CYS A 123 -21.27 -4.39 3.31
N GLU A 124 -19.99 -4.54 3.01
CA GLU A 124 -19.49 -4.87 1.67
C GLU A 124 -19.24 -6.38 1.51
N ALA A 125 -19.10 -7.11 2.63
CA ALA A 125 -18.98 -8.56 2.65
C ALA A 125 -19.74 -9.19 3.83
N VAL A 126 -20.24 -10.41 3.62
CA VAL A 126 -20.87 -11.25 4.65
C VAL A 126 -20.21 -12.62 4.66
N PHE A 127 -19.77 -13.07 5.83
CA PHE A 127 -19.16 -14.39 6.01
C PHE A 127 -20.02 -15.28 6.90
N GLY A 128 -20.21 -16.52 6.47
CA GLY A 128 -20.82 -17.54 7.31
C GLY A 128 -19.79 -18.09 8.29
N SER A 129 -20.01 -17.95 9.60
CA SER A 129 -19.11 -18.45 10.63
C SER A 129 -19.71 -19.63 11.39
N ARG A 130 -18.93 -20.70 11.47
CA ARG A 130 -19.22 -21.90 12.27
C ARG A 130 -18.89 -21.70 13.74
N MET A 131 -18.13 -20.65 14.07
CA MET A 131 -17.57 -20.38 15.39
C MET A 131 -18.34 -19.33 16.20
N MET A 132 -19.30 -18.62 15.59
CA MET A 132 -20.14 -17.63 16.29
C MET A 132 -20.95 -18.22 17.43
N THR A 133 -21.52 -19.42 17.23
CA THR A 133 -22.31 -20.10 18.26
C THR A 133 -21.40 -21.01 19.08
N SER A 134 -21.30 -20.76 20.38
CA SER A 134 -20.43 -21.54 21.26
C SER A 134 -20.80 -23.03 21.25
N GLY A 135 -19.87 -23.87 20.80
CA GLY A 135 -20.02 -25.32 20.76
C GLY A 135 -20.79 -25.87 19.56
N SER A 136 -21.30 -25.04 18.63
CA SER A 136 -21.99 -25.52 17.42
C SER A 136 -21.05 -26.30 16.51
N ALA A 137 -19.82 -25.84 16.32
CA ALA A 137 -18.83 -26.48 15.46
C ALA A 137 -18.54 -27.94 15.85
N LEU A 138 -18.29 -28.20 17.14
CA LEU A 138 -18.02 -29.56 17.64
C LEU A 138 -19.27 -30.45 17.61
N LYS A 139 -20.45 -29.88 17.93
CA LYS A 139 -21.73 -30.60 17.84
C LYS A 139 -22.08 -30.99 16.40
N GLY A 140 -21.70 -30.16 15.43
CA GLY A 140 -21.87 -30.42 14.00
C GLY A 140 -20.80 -31.32 13.38
N GLY A 141 -19.98 -32.00 14.21
CA GLY A 141 -19.03 -33.02 13.74
C GLY A 141 -17.65 -32.51 13.35
N MET A 142 -17.31 -31.23 13.58
CA MET A 142 -15.96 -30.74 13.27
C MET A 142 -14.90 -31.48 14.10
N PRO A 143 -13.84 -32.02 13.47
CA PRO A 143 -12.73 -32.63 14.20
C PRO A 143 -12.07 -31.65 15.17
N VAL A 144 -11.79 -32.09 16.40
CA VAL A 144 -11.25 -31.25 17.48
C VAL A 144 -9.96 -30.51 17.08
N TYR A 145 -9.07 -31.16 16.33
CA TYR A 145 -7.83 -30.53 15.87
C TYR A 145 -8.07 -29.40 14.85
N LYS A 146 -9.10 -29.53 13.99
CA LYS A 146 -9.50 -28.46 13.06
C LYS A 146 -10.12 -27.29 13.81
N TRP A 147 -10.98 -27.59 14.79
CA TRP A 147 -11.56 -26.57 15.67
C TRP A 147 -10.50 -25.78 16.42
N LEU A 148 -9.53 -26.48 17.04
CA LEU A 148 -8.45 -25.84 17.79
C LEU A 148 -7.52 -25.03 16.87
N GLY A 149 -7.12 -25.60 15.72
CA GLY A 149 -6.28 -24.93 14.74
C GLY A 149 -6.91 -23.64 14.24
N ASN A 150 -8.20 -23.69 13.89
CA ASN A 150 -8.98 -22.53 13.46
C ASN A 150 -8.98 -21.42 14.53
N ARG A 151 -9.25 -21.74 15.80
CA ARG A 151 -9.21 -20.74 16.89
C ARG A 151 -7.84 -20.11 17.10
N ILE A 152 -6.77 -20.89 16.98
CA ILE A 152 -5.40 -20.38 17.13
C ILE A 152 -5.07 -19.42 15.99
N LEU A 153 -5.32 -19.83 14.75
CA LEU A 153 -5.05 -19.03 13.56
C LEU A 153 -5.89 -17.75 13.56
N THR A 154 -7.21 -17.86 13.77
CA THR A 154 -8.10 -16.69 13.82
C THR A 154 -7.68 -15.69 14.89
N ARG A 155 -7.22 -16.14 16.08
CA ARG A 155 -6.72 -15.23 17.11
C ARG A 155 -5.44 -14.51 16.69
N LEU A 156 -4.53 -15.22 16.03
CA LEU A 156 -3.29 -14.65 15.51
C LEU A 156 -3.57 -13.63 14.40
N GLU A 157 -4.41 -13.99 13.44
CA GLU A 157 -4.81 -13.15 12.31
C GLU A 157 -5.50 -11.86 12.80
N ASN A 158 -6.49 -11.98 13.70
CA ASN A 158 -7.11 -10.82 14.35
C ASN A 158 -6.09 -9.92 15.08
N GLY A 159 -5.14 -10.51 15.80
CA GLY A 159 -4.09 -9.74 16.50
C GLY A 159 -3.16 -8.98 15.56
N LEU A 160 -2.86 -9.54 14.39
CA LEU A 160 -1.99 -8.90 13.38
C LEU A 160 -2.74 -7.85 12.55
N LEU A 161 -4.01 -8.10 12.24
CA LEU A 161 -4.86 -7.25 11.41
C LEU A 161 -5.57 -6.15 12.20
N GLY A 162 -5.75 -6.33 13.51
CA GLY A 162 -6.55 -5.43 14.34
C GLY A 162 -8.06 -5.60 14.13
N SER A 163 -8.50 -6.79 13.73
CA SER A 163 -9.91 -7.17 13.53
C SER A 163 -10.43 -8.05 14.67
N ASP A 164 -11.71 -8.39 14.63
CA ASP A 164 -12.42 -9.18 15.63
C ASP A 164 -13.29 -10.30 15.03
N LEU A 165 -12.95 -10.78 13.82
CA LEU A 165 -13.69 -11.85 13.14
C LEU A 165 -13.69 -13.14 13.96
N THR A 166 -14.83 -13.83 13.98
CA THR A 166 -14.99 -15.10 14.69
C THR A 166 -14.37 -16.29 13.93
N GLU A 167 -14.28 -16.22 12.59
CA GLU A 167 -13.66 -17.24 11.76
C GLU A 167 -13.11 -16.69 10.42
N PHE A 168 -11.83 -16.95 10.12
CA PHE A 168 -11.22 -16.61 8.82
C PHE A 168 -11.36 -17.71 7.75
N HIS A 169 -11.54 -18.97 8.18
CA HIS A 169 -11.35 -20.15 7.35
C HIS A 169 -12.66 -20.77 6.82
N SER A 170 -13.74 -20.00 6.85
CA SER A 170 -15.00 -20.37 6.20
C SER A 170 -15.02 -19.87 4.76
N GLY A 171 -15.46 -20.75 3.85
CA GLY A 171 -15.65 -20.46 2.43
C GLY A 171 -17.06 -19.99 2.09
N TYR A 172 -18.00 -19.94 3.04
CA TYR A 172 -19.33 -19.40 2.74
C TYR A 172 -19.32 -17.87 2.81
N ARG A 173 -19.34 -17.22 1.66
CA ARG A 173 -19.09 -15.78 1.57
C ARG A 173 -20.01 -15.12 0.56
N ALA A 174 -20.43 -13.89 0.87
CA ALA A 174 -21.10 -13.01 -0.07
C ALA A 174 -20.37 -11.67 -0.13
N TYR A 175 -20.33 -11.08 -1.31
CA TYR A 175 -19.64 -9.81 -1.55
C TYR A 175 -20.50 -8.86 -2.38
N SER A 176 -20.39 -7.57 -2.09
CA SER A 176 -20.75 -6.53 -3.04
C SER A 176 -19.79 -6.59 -4.23
N VAL A 177 -20.33 -6.67 -5.44
CA VAL A 177 -19.51 -6.66 -6.66
C VAL A 177 -18.79 -5.32 -6.83
N ALA A 178 -19.41 -4.21 -6.39
CA ALA A 178 -18.78 -2.90 -6.37
C ALA A 178 -17.55 -2.83 -5.45
N ALA A 179 -17.57 -3.58 -4.32
CA ALA A 179 -16.41 -3.71 -3.45
C ALA A 179 -15.31 -4.54 -4.13
N LEU A 180 -15.65 -5.67 -4.74
CA LEU A 180 -14.68 -6.52 -5.46
C LEU A 180 -13.94 -5.75 -6.57
N LYS A 181 -14.61 -4.86 -7.29
CA LYS A 181 -14.00 -4.04 -8.36
C LYS A 181 -12.97 -3.02 -7.85
N GLN A 182 -13.01 -2.66 -6.57
CA GLN A 182 -12.05 -1.73 -5.96
C GLN A 182 -10.82 -2.44 -5.40
N LEU A 183 -10.88 -3.76 -5.22
CA LEU A 183 -9.81 -4.56 -4.66
C LEU A 183 -8.94 -5.17 -5.78
N PRO A 184 -7.61 -5.20 -5.64
CA PRO A 184 -6.70 -5.82 -6.60
C PRO A 184 -6.69 -7.36 -6.43
N ILE A 185 -7.86 -7.98 -6.50
CA ILE A 185 -8.03 -9.43 -6.28
C ILE A 185 -7.31 -10.26 -7.34
N ASP A 186 -7.04 -9.71 -8.52
CA ASP A 186 -6.27 -10.31 -9.60
C ASP A 186 -4.86 -10.72 -9.15
N ARG A 187 -4.29 -9.95 -8.21
CA ARG A 187 -2.95 -10.16 -7.65
C ARG A 187 -2.90 -11.21 -6.56
N ASN A 188 -4.05 -11.69 -6.09
CA ASN A 188 -4.10 -12.69 -5.04
C ASN A 188 -3.64 -14.05 -5.57
N THR A 189 -3.17 -14.89 -4.64
CA THR A 189 -2.85 -16.30 -4.86
C THR A 189 -4.02 -17.06 -5.52
N ASP A 190 -3.68 -18.06 -6.33
CA ASP A 190 -4.66 -18.98 -6.92
C ASP A 190 -5.01 -20.14 -5.97
N ALA A 191 -4.36 -20.23 -4.81
CA ALA A 191 -4.52 -21.31 -3.84
C ALA A 191 -5.56 -20.98 -2.74
N PHE A 192 -5.66 -21.84 -1.72
CA PHE A 192 -6.68 -21.76 -0.66
C PHE A 192 -6.55 -20.54 0.27
N ASP A 193 -5.35 -19.98 0.37
CA ASP A 193 -5.03 -18.75 1.11
C ASP A 193 -5.56 -17.47 0.44
N PHE A 194 -6.14 -17.57 -0.78
CA PHE A 194 -6.85 -16.48 -1.47
C PHE A 194 -7.89 -15.81 -0.56
N ASP A 195 -8.62 -16.65 0.16
CA ASP A 195 -9.66 -16.26 1.09
C ASP A 195 -9.11 -15.38 2.23
N THR A 196 -7.88 -15.58 2.68
CA THR A 196 -7.23 -14.72 3.68
C THR A 196 -6.79 -13.41 3.03
N GLN A 197 -6.23 -13.44 1.81
CA GLN A 197 -5.77 -12.24 1.11
C GLN A 197 -6.91 -11.26 0.80
N ILE A 198 -8.07 -11.75 0.35
CA ILE A 198 -9.23 -10.88 0.11
C ILE A 198 -9.78 -10.27 1.41
N ILE A 199 -9.75 -10.99 2.54
CA ILE A 199 -10.12 -10.44 3.85
C ILE A 199 -9.17 -9.31 4.23
N VAL A 200 -7.86 -9.52 4.08
CA VAL A 200 -6.86 -8.50 4.40
C VAL A 200 -7.06 -7.27 3.50
N GLN A 201 -7.37 -7.45 2.21
CA GLN A 201 -7.67 -6.37 1.28
C GLN A 201 -8.92 -5.57 1.69
N LEU A 202 -10.01 -6.25 2.07
CA LEU A 202 -11.23 -5.62 2.59
C LEU A 202 -10.93 -4.77 3.83
N LEU A 203 -10.21 -5.34 4.81
CA LEU A 203 -9.85 -4.66 6.04
C LEU A 203 -8.90 -3.47 5.78
N ASN A 204 -7.92 -3.64 4.89
CA ASN A 204 -7.01 -2.57 4.48
C ASN A 204 -7.73 -1.41 3.78
N ALA A 205 -8.77 -1.72 2.99
CA ALA A 205 -9.62 -0.72 2.35
C ALA A 205 -10.65 -0.07 3.30
N GLY A 206 -10.70 -0.48 4.58
CA GLY A 206 -11.67 0.00 5.55
C GLY A 206 -13.11 -0.44 5.26
N MET A 207 -13.29 -1.49 4.46
CA MET A 207 -14.59 -2.05 4.12
C MET A 207 -15.16 -2.87 5.28
N ARG A 208 -16.48 -2.88 5.41
CA ARG A 208 -17.19 -3.52 6.52
C ARG A 208 -17.48 -4.97 6.17
N ILE A 209 -17.19 -5.86 7.13
CA ILE A 209 -17.45 -7.29 7.06
C ILE A 209 -18.44 -7.62 8.17
N LYS A 210 -19.50 -8.37 7.85
CA LYS A 210 -20.42 -8.95 8.85
C LYS A 210 -20.32 -10.46 8.84
N GLU A 211 -20.57 -11.07 10.00
CA GLU A 211 -20.64 -12.52 10.14
C GLU A 211 -22.07 -12.95 10.47
N ILE A 212 -22.51 -14.07 9.90
CA ILE A 212 -23.75 -14.76 10.28
C ILE A 212 -23.42 -16.18 10.76
N PRO A 213 -24.15 -16.72 11.74
CA PRO A 213 -23.92 -18.08 12.21
C PRO A 213 -24.37 -19.08 11.15
N VAL A 214 -23.51 -20.04 10.79
CA VAL A 214 -23.86 -21.11 9.84
C VAL A 214 -23.73 -22.49 10.50
N PRO A 215 -24.58 -23.46 10.12
CA PRO A 215 -24.49 -24.82 10.64
C PRO A 215 -23.16 -25.44 10.22
N THR A 216 -22.66 -26.33 11.07
CA THR A 216 -21.49 -27.16 10.75
C THR A 216 -21.98 -28.53 10.33
N TYR A 217 -21.63 -28.94 9.12
CA TYR A 217 -21.88 -30.28 8.61
C TYR A 217 -20.55 -30.89 8.16
N TYR A 218 -20.09 -31.92 8.87
CA TYR A 218 -18.98 -32.77 8.45
C TYR A 218 -19.54 -34.16 8.16
N GLY A 219 -19.81 -34.45 6.88
CA GLY A 219 -20.20 -35.78 6.39
C GLY A 219 -18.99 -36.63 5.98
N ASP A 220 -19.16 -37.51 5.00
CA ASP A 220 -18.10 -38.38 4.44
C ASP A 220 -17.14 -37.65 3.46
N GLU A 221 -17.18 -36.32 3.45
CA GLU A 221 -16.39 -35.48 2.54
C GLU A 221 -14.89 -35.60 2.81
N ILE A 222 -14.12 -35.91 1.77
CA ILE A 222 -12.66 -35.99 1.85
C ILE A 222 -12.07 -34.58 1.76
N CYS A 223 -11.48 -34.10 2.85
CA CYS A 223 -10.73 -32.85 2.85
C CYS A 223 -9.37 -33.06 2.17
N TYR A 224 -9.24 -32.64 0.90
CA TYR A 224 -7.98 -32.72 0.15
C TYR A 224 -6.95 -31.63 0.54
N VAL A 225 -7.33 -30.68 1.40
CA VAL A 225 -6.45 -29.60 1.83
C VAL A 225 -5.42 -30.08 2.83
N ASN A 226 -4.14 -29.86 2.54
CA ASN A 226 -3.07 -30.01 3.52
C ASN A 226 -3.16 -28.86 4.55
N GLY A 227 -3.77 -29.13 5.70
CA GLY A 227 -4.03 -28.12 6.73
C GLY A 227 -2.78 -27.43 7.27
N MET A 228 -1.62 -28.10 7.31
CA MET A 228 -0.38 -27.48 7.79
C MET A 228 0.23 -26.53 6.76
N LYS A 229 0.17 -26.91 5.47
CA LYS A 229 0.56 -26.01 4.37
C LYS A 229 -0.35 -24.78 4.38
N TYR A 230 -1.66 -24.98 4.44
CA TYR A 230 -2.64 -23.89 4.52
C TYR A 230 -2.37 -22.96 5.71
N ALA A 231 -2.19 -23.50 6.92
CA ALA A 231 -1.88 -22.72 8.12
C ALA A 231 -0.59 -21.89 7.95
N LYS A 232 0.44 -22.45 7.31
CA LYS A 232 1.68 -21.71 7.03
C LYS A 232 1.44 -20.57 6.05
N ASP A 233 0.69 -20.82 4.98
CA ASP A 233 0.45 -19.85 3.92
C ASP A 233 -0.38 -18.66 4.45
N VAL A 234 -1.46 -18.89 5.20
CA VAL A 234 -2.26 -17.80 5.79
C VAL A 234 -1.47 -16.96 6.80
N VAL A 235 -0.62 -17.58 7.63
CA VAL A 235 0.24 -16.86 8.58
C VAL A 235 1.28 -16.03 7.84
N LYS A 236 1.87 -16.59 6.77
CA LYS A 236 2.83 -15.89 5.92
C LYS A 236 2.18 -14.64 5.31
N ASP A 237 0.98 -14.75 4.75
CA ASP A 237 0.30 -13.64 4.08
C ASP A 237 -0.03 -12.50 5.04
N VAL A 238 -0.61 -12.83 6.20
CA VAL A 238 -0.93 -11.81 7.20
C VAL A 238 0.34 -11.16 7.78
N LEU A 239 1.41 -11.93 7.96
CA LEU A 239 2.70 -11.39 8.40
C LEU A 239 3.35 -10.51 7.33
N GLU A 240 3.34 -10.93 6.06
CA GLU A 240 3.83 -10.16 4.92
C GLU A 240 3.11 -8.81 4.84
N TYR A 241 1.78 -8.82 4.88
CA TYR A 241 0.97 -7.60 4.93
C TYR A 241 1.36 -6.72 6.13
N ARG A 242 1.43 -7.30 7.34
CA ARG A 242 1.71 -6.54 8.56
C ARG A 242 3.10 -5.90 8.53
N LEU A 243 4.10 -6.62 8.03
CA LEU A 243 5.45 -6.11 7.82
C LEU A 243 5.44 -4.99 6.78
N ALA A 244 4.77 -5.17 5.64
CA ALA A 244 4.68 -4.18 4.58
C ALA A 244 4.02 -2.87 5.06
N VAL A 245 2.92 -2.95 5.82
CA VAL A 245 2.27 -1.78 6.45
C VAL A 245 3.21 -1.09 7.44
N LYS A 246 4.04 -1.85 8.17
CA LYS A 246 5.11 -1.29 9.01
C LYS A 246 6.31 -0.77 8.22
N GLY A 247 6.35 -1.02 6.92
CA GLY A 247 7.35 -0.51 5.99
C GLY A 247 8.48 -1.46 5.66
N PHE A 248 8.36 -2.74 6.01
CA PHE A 248 9.37 -3.76 5.76
C PHE A 248 8.84 -4.78 4.74
N GLY A 249 9.67 -5.14 3.77
CA GLY A 249 9.26 -5.95 2.63
C GLY A 249 8.22 -5.25 1.75
N THR A 250 7.81 -5.95 0.71
CA THR A 250 6.68 -5.56 -0.14
C THR A 250 5.51 -6.50 0.12
N CYS A 251 4.32 -6.09 -0.31
CA CYS A 251 3.13 -6.92 -0.33
C CYS A 251 2.52 -6.75 -1.73
N PRO A 252 2.92 -7.58 -2.70
CA PRO A 252 2.58 -7.36 -4.11
C PRO A 252 1.08 -7.29 -4.38
N TRP A 253 0.31 -8.04 -3.59
CA TRP A 253 -1.14 -8.16 -3.65
C TRP A 253 -1.88 -7.05 -2.88
N ILE A 254 -1.20 -6.16 -2.15
CA ILE A 254 -1.77 -4.91 -1.65
C ILE A 254 -0.86 -3.73 -2.04
N PRO A 255 -1.15 -3.02 -3.15
CA PRO A 255 -0.30 -1.94 -3.64
C PRO A 255 -0.17 -0.80 -2.63
N LYS A 256 0.94 -0.06 -2.73
CA LYS A 256 1.19 1.16 -1.96
C LYS A 256 0.16 2.25 -2.35
N PRO A 257 -0.41 3.01 -1.40
CA PRO A 257 -1.23 4.17 -1.73
C PRO A 257 -0.40 5.17 -2.56
N VAL A 258 -1.05 5.85 -3.50
CA VAL A 258 -0.38 6.84 -4.37
C VAL A 258 0.07 8.08 -3.58
N GLU A 259 -0.60 8.39 -2.46
CA GLU A 259 -0.31 9.58 -1.67
C GLU A 259 0.88 9.37 -0.71
N TYR A 260 1.89 10.23 -0.83
CA TYR A 260 2.99 10.30 0.14
C TYR A 260 2.49 11.02 1.39
N ALA A 261 2.22 10.26 2.46
CA ALA A 261 1.86 10.85 3.75
C ALA A 261 3.09 11.58 4.34
N PHE A 262 3.08 12.91 4.30
CA PHE A 262 4.07 13.75 4.99
C PHE A 262 4.01 13.47 6.50
N LYS A 263 5.13 13.01 7.08
CA LYS A 263 5.18 12.65 8.50
C LYS A 263 5.55 13.87 9.33
N GLU A 264 4.54 14.50 9.92
CA GLU A 264 4.76 15.56 10.89
C GLU A 264 5.34 14.99 12.20
N GLY A 265 6.64 15.25 12.41
CA GLY A 265 7.32 15.04 13.68
C GLY A 265 8.61 14.24 13.58
N ASP A 266 9.60 14.67 14.38
CA ASP A 266 10.70 13.87 14.95
C ASP A 266 11.84 13.32 14.05
N GLY A 267 12.47 14.20 13.27
CA GLY A 267 13.84 13.96 12.77
C GLY A 267 13.94 13.26 11.42
N SER A 268 12.88 13.32 10.62
CA SER A 268 12.91 13.05 9.18
C SER A 268 13.87 14.00 8.43
N SER A 269 14.28 13.63 7.21
CA SER A 269 14.98 14.51 6.26
C SER A 269 14.32 15.88 6.15
N HIS A 270 13.01 15.91 5.86
CA HIS A 270 12.21 17.11 5.70
C HIS A 270 12.19 17.99 6.96
N ALA A 271 12.12 17.39 8.17
CA ALA A 271 12.21 18.16 9.41
C ALA A 271 13.60 18.80 9.59
N VAL A 272 14.68 18.09 9.24
CA VAL A 272 16.05 18.62 9.31
C VAL A 272 16.28 19.72 8.27
N ILE A 273 15.73 19.56 7.06
CA ILE A 273 15.76 20.60 6.03
C ILE A 273 14.96 21.82 6.50
N LEU A 274 13.77 21.64 7.07
CA LEU A 274 12.95 22.73 7.61
C LEU A 274 13.67 23.52 8.71
N GLU A 275 14.30 22.83 9.68
CA GLU A 275 15.08 23.50 10.73
C GLU A 275 16.28 24.28 10.16
N ARG A 276 16.89 23.81 9.06
CA ARG A 276 17.94 24.57 8.37
C ARG A 276 17.37 25.80 7.68
N MET A 277 16.24 25.66 6.99
CA MET A 277 15.55 26.76 6.31
C MET A 277 15.14 27.86 7.29
N ARG A 278 14.70 27.51 8.51
CA ARG A 278 14.41 28.48 9.59
C ARG A 278 15.59 29.38 9.96
N ALA A 279 16.82 28.90 9.79
CA ALA A 279 18.02 29.67 10.10
C ALA A 279 18.50 30.52 8.90
N LEU A 280 17.84 30.42 7.75
CA LEU A 280 18.15 31.17 6.53
C LEU A 280 17.16 32.35 6.37
N PRO A 281 17.58 33.44 5.73
CA PRO A 281 16.68 34.56 5.45
C PRO A 281 15.54 34.13 4.52
N PRO A 282 14.35 34.78 4.63
CA PRO A 282 13.28 34.64 3.66
C PRO A 282 13.76 34.85 2.22
N GLY A 283 13.22 34.07 1.29
CA GLY A 283 13.65 34.07 -0.11
C GLY A 283 12.84 33.11 -0.96
N ARG A 284 13.13 33.08 -2.26
CA ARG A 284 12.46 32.22 -3.25
C ARG A 284 13.00 30.80 -3.19
N VAL A 285 12.13 29.82 -3.02
CA VAL A 285 12.46 28.40 -2.89
C VAL A 285 11.85 27.62 -4.05
N LEU A 286 12.67 26.83 -4.73
CA LEU A 286 12.20 25.80 -5.66
C LEU A 286 12.17 24.45 -4.95
N ASP A 287 10.98 23.90 -4.71
CA ASP A 287 10.78 22.61 -4.04
C ASP A 287 10.52 21.50 -5.08
N LEU A 288 11.53 20.65 -5.30
CA LEU A 288 11.47 19.55 -6.25
C LEU A 288 10.83 18.33 -5.57
N GLY A 289 9.79 17.76 -6.18
CA GLY A 289 9.02 16.65 -5.61
C GLY A 289 8.16 17.08 -4.42
N CYS A 290 7.42 18.19 -4.56
CA CYS A 290 6.70 18.81 -3.45
C CYS A 290 5.48 18.01 -2.95
N SER A 291 5.07 16.95 -3.67
CA SER A 291 3.94 16.09 -3.35
C SER A 291 2.67 16.89 -2.98
N GLY A 292 2.05 16.62 -1.83
CA GLY A 292 0.87 17.33 -1.33
C GLY A 292 1.11 18.76 -0.80
N GLY A 293 2.29 19.35 -1.01
CA GLY A 293 2.60 20.73 -0.67
C GLY A 293 2.77 21.03 0.83
N LEU A 294 2.75 20.03 1.71
CA LEU A 294 2.85 20.24 3.16
C LEU A 294 4.20 20.82 3.59
N PHE A 295 5.29 20.45 2.91
CA PHE A 295 6.60 21.06 3.17
C PHE A 295 6.63 22.53 2.72
N ALA A 296 6.08 22.82 1.54
CA ALA A 296 5.94 24.18 1.01
C ALA A 296 5.13 25.08 1.96
N GLU A 297 3.97 24.64 2.43
CA GLU A 297 3.14 25.39 3.39
C GLU A 297 3.91 25.80 4.65
N ARG A 298 4.78 24.93 5.15
CA ARG A 298 5.64 25.23 6.31
C ARG A 298 6.70 26.26 5.97
N LEU A 299 7.28 26.24 4.78
CA LEU A 299 8.24 27.26 4.34
C LEU A 299 7.56 28.62 4.08
N GLU A 300 6.37 28.62 3.50
CA GLU A 300 5.53 29.82 3.34
C GLU A 300 5.25 30.47 4.70
N SER A 301 4.95 29.67 5.73
CA SER A 301 4.76 30.18 7.11
C SER A 301 6.02 30.82 7.74
N LEU A 302 7.21 30.55 7.18
CA LEU A 302 8.48 31.17 7.57
C LEU A 302 8.82 32.40 6.72
N GLY A 303 7.96 32.77 5.77
CA GLY A 303 8.11 33.92 4.88
C GLY A 303 8.84 33.63 3.57
N HIS A 304 9.13 32.37 3.25
CA HIS A 304 9.65 32.00 1.93
C HIS A 304 8.56 31.97 0.88
N GLU A 305 8.86 32.36 -0.36
CA GLU A 305 7.97 32.16 -1.50
C GLU A 305 8.34 30.83 -2.18
N VAL A 306 7.41 29.86 -2.23
CA VAL A 306 7.69 28.50 -2.69
C VAL A 306 7.06 28.21 -4.06
N THR A 307 7.92 27.82 -5.00
CA THR A 307 7.53 27.20 -6.27
C THR A 307 7.70 25.69 -6.16
N GLY A 308 6.60 24.95 -6.13
CA GLY A 308 6.59 23.48 -6.08
C GLY A 308 6.57 22.86 -7.48
N VAL A 309 7.31 21.77 -7.66
CA VAL A 309 7.28 20.94 -8.89
C VAL A 309 7.02 19.49 -8.50
N ASP A 310 6.00 18.87 -9.08
CA ASP A 310 5.72 17.43 -8.90
C ASP A 310 5.08 16.83 -10.15
N TYR A 311 5.18 15.52 -10.34
CA TYR A 311 4.59 14.80 -11.47
C TYR A 311 3.12 14.40 -11.22
N VAL A 312 2.63 14.59 -9.98
CA VAL A 312 1.24 14.39 -9.59
C VAL A 312 0.68 15.65 -8.95
N GLU A 313 -0.50 16.08 -9.40
CA GLU A 313 -1.25 17.12 -8.72
C GLU A 313 -2.11 16.51 -7.61
N VAL A 314 -1.61 16.59 -6.37
CA VAL A 314 -2.35 16.13 -5.18
C VAL A 314 -3.36 17.22 -4.76
N PRO A 315 -4.60 16.85 -4.38
CA PRO A 315 -5.59 17.84 -3.93
C PRO A 315 -5.06 18.77 -2.83
N GLY A 316 -5.24 20.08 -3.00
CA GLY A 316 -4.78 21.07 -2.01
C GLY A 316 -3.35 21.60 -2.22
N VAL A 317 -2.59 21.08 -3.19
CA VAL A 317 -1.18 21.51 -3.40
C VAL A 317 -1.07 22.95 -3.89
N ARG A 318 -2.00 23.39 -4.77
CA ARG A 318 -1.97 24.73 -5.37
C ARG A 318 -2.26 25.83 -4.35
N GLU A 319 -2.97 25.49 -3.27
CA GLU A 319 -3.30 26.38 -2.16
C GLU A 319 -2.16 26.48 -1.14
N LYS A 320 -1.23 25.53 -1.16
CA LYS A 320 -0.11 25.42 -0.19
C LYS A 320 1.21 25.97 -0.71
N CYS A 321 1.36 26.10 -2.03
CA CYS A 321 2.53 26.68 -2.68
C CYS A 321 2.15 28.03 -3.29
N SER A 322 3.04 29.03 -3.25
CA SER A 322 2.86 30.27 -4.02
C SER A 322 2.70 29.98 -5.52
N HIS A 323 3.47 29.02 -6.05
CA HIS A 323 3.36 28.55 -7.44
C HIS A 323 3.49 27.03 -7.51
N PHE A 324 2.76 26.38 -8.42
CA PHE A 324 2.84 24.92 -8.62
C PHE A 324 2.90 24.56 -10.10
N HIS A 325 3.89 23.73 -10.46
CA HIS A 325 4.06 23.18 -11.81
C HIS A 325 3.93 21.65 -11.80
N LEU A 326 3.02 21.14 -12.62
CA LEU A 326 2.88 19.71 -12.89
C LEU A 326 3.92 19.31 -13.95
N ALA A 327 5.00 18.65 -13.53
CA ALA A 327 6.08 18.24 -14.43
C ALA A 327 6.80 16.97 -13.93
N ASN A 328 7.19 16.12 -14.88
CA ASN A 328 8.00 14.93 -14.62
C ASN A 328 9.49 15.28 -14.62
N LEU A 329 10.14 15.19 -13.46
CA LEU A 329 11.57 15.48 -13.32
C LEU A 329 12.50 14.50 -14.07
N GLU A 330 12.01 13.36 -14.57
CA GLU A 330 12.78 12.55 -15.54
C GLU A 330 12.99 13.28 -16.87
N GLU A 331 12.06 14.16 -17.23
CA GLU A 331 12.06 14.90 -18.50
C GLU A 331 12.83 16.22 -18.41
N GLY A 332 13.05 16.74 -17.21
CA GLY A 332 13.78 17.98 -16.93
C GLY A 332 13.01 18.90 -15.98
N LEU A 333 13.64 20.00 -15.57
CA LEU A 333 12.96 21.10 -14.89
C LEU A 333 12.07 21.87 -15.88
N PRO A 334 10.81 22.17 -15.53
CA PRO A 334 9.93 22.97 -16.39
C PRO A 334 10.49 24.39 -16.52
N ALA A 335 10.57 24.90 -17.75
CA ALA A 335 11.09 26.24 -18.02
C ALA A 335 10.24 27.33 -17.35
N GLU A 336 8.94 27.05 -17.17
CA GLU A 336 7.96 27.92 -16.54
C GLU A 336 8.19 28.11 -15.04
N ALA A 337 8.94 27.22 -14.37
CA ALA A 337 9.34 27.44 -12.99
C ALA A 337 10.29 28.65 -12.84
N GLY A 338 10.94 29.05 -13.93
CA GLY A 338 11.82 30.22 -13.96
C GLY A 338 13.16 30.00 -13.26
N THR A 339 13.86 31.11 -13.00
CA THR A 339 15.21 31.12 -12.40
C THR A 339 15.32 32.19 -11.31
N GLY A 340 16.49 32.30 -10.70
CA GLY A 340 16.80 33.29 -9.67
C GLY A 340 16.33 32.89 -8.28
N PHE A 341 16.24 31.58 -8.01
CA PHE A 341 15.90 31.06 -6.69
C PHE A 341 17.05 31.25 -5.71
N ASP A 342 16.74 31.64 -4.47
CA ASP A 342 17.71 31.67 -3.37
C ASP A 342 18.08 30.25 -2.94
N TYR A 343 17.08 29.37 -2.93
CA TYR A 343 17.20 28.00 -2.44
C TYR A 343 16.52 27.02 -3.39
N VAL A 344 17.15 25.87 -3.62
CA VAL A 344 16.49 24.70 -4.20
C VAL A 344 16.45 23.61 -3.13
N VAL A 345 15.31 22.95 -2.96
CA VAL A 345 15.16 21.80 -2.08
C VAL A 345 14.86 20.57 -2.93
N ALA A 346 15.61 19.50 -2.67
CA ALA A 346 15.38 18.17 -3.23
C ALA A 346 15.38 17.15 -2.09
N GLY A 347 14.25 17.05 -1.39
CA GLY A 347 14.09 16.17 -0.23
C GLY A 347 13.67 14.77 -0.66
N ASP A 348 14.60 13.81 -0.71
CA ASP A 348 14.32 12.41 -1.06
C ASP A 348 13.75 12.27 -2.49
N VAL A 349 14.39 12.93 -3.46
CA VAL A 349 13.93 13.02 -4.87
C VAL A 349 14.88 12.29 -5.81
N ILE A 350 16.19 12.51 -5.66
CA ILE A 350 17.17 12.11 -6.67
C ILE A 350 17.37 10.58 -6.75
N GLU A 351 16.97 9.86 -5.72
CA GLU A 351 16.92 8.40 -5.67
C GLU A 351 15.82 7.80 -6.52
N HIS A 352 14.78 8.58 -6.85
CA HIS A 352 13.71 8.19 -7.76
C HIS A 352 14.04 8.52 -9.22
N LEU A 353 15.17 9.19 -9.48
CA LEU A 353 15.57 9.60 -10.83
C LEU A 353 16.55 8.62 -11.46
N SER A 354 16.35 8.34 -12.74
CA SER A 354 17.24 7.51 -13.55
C SER A 354 18.57 8.22 -13.80
N ARG A 355 18.56 9.55 -13.94
CA ARG A 355 19.73 10.43 -14.22
C ARG A 355 19.74 11.66 -13.31
N PRO A 356 20.00 11.50 -12.00
CA PRO A 356 19.91 12.59 -11.04
C PRO A 356 20.89 13.74 -11.31
N GLU A 357 22.04 13.46 -11.93
CA GLU A 357 23.04 14.47 -12.27
C GLU A 357 22.48 15.57 -13.18
N ARG A 358 21.54 15.21 -14.08
CA ARG A 358 20.91 16.15 -15.00
C ARG A 358 20.06 17.17 -14.24
N ILE A 359 19.15 16.70 -13.39
CA ILE A 359 18.27 17.57 -12.60
C ILE A 359 19.06 18.41 -11.61
N LEU A 360 20.12 17.86 -11.02
CA LEU A 360 21.02 18.66 -10.18
C LEU A 360 21.69 19.79 -10.98
N ALA A 361 22.17 19.53 -12.20
CA ALA A 361 22.77 20.55 -13.05
C ALA A 361 21.76 21.62 -13.50
N GLU A 362 20.54 21.23 -13.88
CA GLU A 362 19.46 22.16 -14.22
C GLU A 362 19.06 23.01 -12.99
N ALA A 363 18.99 22.41 -11.80
CA ALA A 363 18.76 23.12 -10.55
C ALA A 363 19.86 24.15 -10.23
N ALA A 364 21.10 23.90 -10.66
CA ALA A 364 22.19 24.86 -10.50
C ALA A 364 21.95 26.11 -11.36
N GLY A 365 21.38 25.93 -12.57
CA GLY A 365 20.99 27.03 -13.46
C GLY A 365 19.75 27.80 -12.99
N ALA A 366 18.89 27.17 -12.18
CA ALA A 366 17.73 27.82 -11.58
C ALA A 366 18.11 28.72 -10.38
N LEU A 367 19.22 28.42 -9.71
CA LEU A 367 19.72 29.22 -8.58
C LEU A 367 20.28 30.57 -9.05
N ARG A 368 20.09 31.61 -8.23
CA ARG A 368 20.84 32.87 -8.39
C ARG A 368 22.31 32.68 -8.00
N PRO A 369 23.22 33.61 -8.36
CA PRO A 369 24.57 33.63 -7.81
C PRO A 369 24.57 33.61 -6.27
N GLY A 370 25.33 32.67 -5.70
CA GLY A 370 25.39 32.42 -4.25
C GLY A 370 24.19 31.67 -3.65
N GLY A 371 23.23 31.24 -4.49
CA GLY A 371 22.12 30.40 -4.08
C GLY A 371 22.59 29.01 -3.62
N ARG A 372 21.76 28.32 -2.84
CA ARG A 372 22.11 27.05 -2.19
C ARG A 372 21.11 25.94 -2.51
N LEU A 373 21.59 24.70 -2.57
CA LEU A 373 20.74 23.53 -2.74
C LEU A 373 20.76 22.67 -1.47
N LEU A 374 19.58 22.35 -0.93
CA LEU A 374 19.40 21.43 0.18
C LEU A 374 18.89 20.10 -0.35
N LEU A 375 19.65 19.03 -0.10
CA LEU A 375 19.40 17.70 -0.66
C LEU A 375 19.32 16.67 0.47
N SER A 376 18.39 15.72 0.39
CA SER A 376 18.45 14.49 1.20
C SER A 376 18.37 13.24 0.35
N VAL A 377 19.07 12.19 0.80
CA VAL A 377 18.97 10.84 0.23
C VAL A 377 19.07 9.77 1.34
N PRO A 378 18.38 8.64 1.18
CA PRO A 378 18.56 7.46 2.02
C PRO A 378 20.00 6.92 1.99
N ASN A 379 20.48 6.50 3.16
CA ASN A 379 21.83 5.95 3.30
C ASN A 379 21.82 4.42 3.10
N PHE A 380 22.19 3.95 1.92
CA PHE A 380 22.35 2.53 1.61
C PHE A 380 23.43 1.84 2.46
N SER A 381 24.39 2.59 3.01
CA SER A 381 25.41 2.06 3.92
C SER A 381 24.89 1.78 5.34
N HIS A 382 23.61 2.03 5.62
CA HIS A 382 23.01 1.72 6.91
C HIS A 382 23.10 0.21 7.25
N TRP A 383 23.21 -0.11 8.54
CA TRP A 383 23.38 -1.51 9.00
C TRP A 383 22.27 -2.44 8.49
N TYR A 384 21.04 -1.93 8.38
CA TYR A 384 19.88 -2.68 7.90
C TYR A 384 20.10 -3.20 6.48
N SER A 385 20.47 -2.32 5.55
CA SER A 385 20.75 -2.68 4.15
C SER A 385 21.95 -3.62 4.05
N ARG A 386 23.01 -3.38 4.84
CA ARG A 386 24.19 -4.27 4.88
C ARG A 386 23.85 -5.67 5.34
N LEU A 387 23.09 -5.80 6.42
CA LEU A 387 22.71 -7.10 6.97
C LEU A 387 21.87 -7.87 5.96
N ARG A 388 20.88 -7.21 5.34
CA ARG A 388 20.03 -7.82 4.31
C ARG A 388 20.83 -8.33 3.12
N VAL A 389 21.74 -7.51 2.60
CA VAL A 389 22.63 -7.93 1.51
C VAL A 389 23.53 -9.08 1.96
N ALA A 390 24.10 -9.02 3.17
CA ALA A 390 25.00 -10.05 3.69
C ALA A 390 24.33 -11.43 3.85
N VAL A 391 23.04 -11.46 4.16
CA VAL A 391 22.27 -12.72 4.25
C VAL A 391 21.58 -13.12 2.93
N GLY A 392 21.88 -12.44 1.83
CA GLY A 392 21.30 -12.71 0.50
C GLY A 392 19.85 -12.23 0.33
N ALA A 393 19.31 -11.46 1.27
CA ALA A 393 17.95 -10.94 1.27
C ALA A 393 17.85 -9.54 0.64
N PHE A 394 18.47 -9.36 -0.54
CA PHE A 394 18.42 -8.10 -1.29
C PHE A 394 17.10 -7.99 -2.06
N GLY A 395 16.13 -7.30 -1.46
CA GLY A 395 14.85 -6.96 -2.06
C GLY A 395 14.38 -5.60 -1.57
N TYR A 396 13.30 -5.10 -2.15
CA TYR A 396 12.75 -3.81 -1.81
C TYR A 396 11.81 -3.88 -0.59
N ASP A 397 11.58 -2.72 0.00
CA ASP A 397 10.63 -2.46 1.06
C ASP A 397 9.56 -1.50 0.55
N ARG A 398 8.38 -1.51 1.18
CA ARG A 398 7.32 -0.54 0.86
C ARG A 398 7.72 0.90 1.16
N ARG A 399 8.68 1.12 2.09
CA ARG A 399 9.21 2.45 2.44
C ARG A 399 10.61 2.39 3.03
N GLY A 400 11.28 3.55 3.05
CA GLY A 400 12.56 3.72 3.75
C GLY A 400 13.75 3.54 2.83
N ILE A 401 14.88 3.07 3.34
CA ILE A 401 16.14 3.04 2.56
C ILE A 401 16.04 2.19 1.30
N LEU A 402 15.30 1.08 1.37
CA LEU A 402 15.10 0.14 0.26
C LEU A 402 13.70 0.32 -0.37
N ASP A 403 13.11 1.53 -0.33
CA ASP A 403 11.80 1.80 -0.95
C ASP A 403 11.74 1.26 -2.39
N GLU A 404 10.66 0.55 -2.73
CA GLU A 404 10.43 -0.06 -4.04
C GLU A 404 10.42 0.92 -5.22
N THR A 405 10.28 2.22 -4.94
CA THR A 405 10.32 3.28 -5.94
C THR A 405 11.71 3.88 -6.15
N HIS A 406 12.74 3.46 -5.39
CA HIS A 406 14.11 3.92 -5.59
C HIS A 406 14.76 3.27 -6.81
N LEU A 407 15.20 4.08 -7.76
CA LEU A 407 16.00 3.67 -8.93
C LEU A 407 17.50 3.71 -8.62
N ARG A 408 17.92 4.54 -7.65
CA ARG A 408 19.33 4.75 -7.28
C ARG A 408 19.52 4.64 -5.78
N PHE A 409 20.62 4.02 -5.37
CA PHE A 409 21.02 3.90 -3.97
C PHE A 409 22.28 4.70 -3.68
N PHE A 410 22.25 5.52 -2.62
CA PHE A 410 23.36 6.39 -2.27
C PHE A 410 24.07 5.97 -0.98
N THR A 411 25.38 6.05 -1.02
CA THR A 411 26.24 6.09 0.16
C THR A 411 26.77 7.51 0.29
N ARG A 412 27.30 7.88 1.46
CA ARG A 412 27.98 9.17 1.64
C ARG A 412 29.03 9.47 0.56
N ALA A 413 29.75 8.44 0.10
CA ALA A 413 30.81 8.58 -0.90
C ALA A 413 30.26 8.72 -2.32
N SER A 414 29.21 7.97 -2.70
CA SER A 414 28.59 8.11 -4.02
C SER A 414 27.83 9.42 -4.15
N LEU A 415 27.10 9.85 -3.11
CA LEU A 415 26.42 11.15 -3.08
C LEU A 415 27.41 12.31 -3.36
N ARG A 416 28.54 12.33 -2.65
CA ARG A 416 29.59 13.35 -2.86
C ARG A 416 30.13 13.37 -4.29
N ARG A 417 30.21 12.19 -4.93
CA ARG A 417 30.71 12.07 -6.30
C ARG A 417 29.67 12.59 -7.30
N THR A 418 28.41 12.21 -7.11
CA THR A 418 27.27 12.64 -7.94
C THR A 418 27.10 14.17 -7.90
N VAL A 419 27.07 14.78 -6.70
CA VAL A 419 26.87 16.25 -6.61
C VAL A 419 28.06 17.03 -7.17
N ARG A 420 29.29 16.54 -7.00
CA ARG A 420 30.48 17.16 -7.63
C ARG A 420 30.44 17.04 -9.15
N ALA A 421 30.04 15.89 -9.69
CA ALA A 421 29.89 15.70 -11.13
C ALA A 421 28.79 16.60 -11.71
N ALA A 422 27.76 16.93 -10.94
CA ALA A 422 26.73 17.89 -11.29
C ALA A 422 27.13 19.36 -11.07
N GLY A 423 28.38 19.64 -10.69
CA GLY A 423 28.89 21.00 -10.55
C GLY A 423 28.59 21.66 -9.21
N TYR A 424 28.54 20.90 -8.10
CA TYR A 424 28.36 21.45 -6.75
C TYR A 424 29.56 21.20 -5.82
N ASP A 425 29.80 22.17 -4.95
CA ASP A 425 30.60 22.00 -3.74
C ASP A 425 29.71 21.68 -2.53
N VAL A 426 30.20 20.79 -1.67
CA VAL A 426 29.49 20.37 -0.46
C VAL A 426 29.91 21.27 0.70
N LEU A 427 29.03 22.19 1.09
CA LEU A 427 29.24 23.08 2.25
C LEU A 427 29.08 22.31 3.56
N GLU A 428 28.04 21.48 3.65
CA GLU A 428 27.76 20.68 4.83
C GLU A 428 27.20 19.31 4.45
N LEU A 429 27.53 18.27 5.21
CA LEU A 429 26.99 16.93 5.02
C LEU A 429 26.79 16.24 6.36
N SER A 430 25.53 16.18 6.78
CA SER A 430 25.08 15.57 8.04
C SER A 430 24.29 14.27 7.79
N SER A 431 23.81 13.63 8.84
CA SER A 431 22.97 12.42 8.73
C SER A 431 21.89 12.41 9.79
N THR A 432 20.71 11.93 9.42
CA THR A 432 19.56 11.80 10.33
C THR A 432 19.58 10.44 11.03
N GLY A 433 18.99 10.37 12.22
CA GLY A 433 18.76 9.10 12.91
C GLY A 433 17.58 8.34 12.30
N ALA A 434 17.39 7.08 12.67
CA ALA A 434 16.22 6.33 12.22
C ALA A 434 14.94 6.84 12.91
N PRO A 435 13.83 7.04 12.17
CA PRO A 435 12.61 7.61 12.72
C PRO A 435 11.78 6.56 13.49
N PHE A 436 12.30 6.10 14.64
CA PHE A 436 11.71 5.02 15.45
C PHE A 436 10.28 5.33 15.92
N TRP A 437 9.94 6.60 16.14
CA TRP A 437 8.60 7.04 16.49
C TRP A 437 7.57 6.72 15.40
N SER A 438 7.97 6.83 14.13
CA SER A 438 7.11 6.50 12.99
C SER A 438 6.88 4.99 12.81
N LEU A 439 7.71 4.15 13.44
CA LEU A 439 7.61 2.68 13.41
C LEU A 439 6.84 2.13 14.62
N LEU A 440 7.15 2.64 15.81
CA LEU A 440 6.69 2.12 17.10
C LEU A 440 5.61 2.98 17.78
N GLY A 441 5.29 4.16 17.24
CA GLY A 441 4.41 5.14 17.86
C GLY A 441 5.11 5.99 18.93
N ARG A 442 4.40 6.98 19.49
CA ARG A 442 4.90 7.79 20.60
C ARG A 442 4.83 6.99 21.91
N GLY A 443 5.98 6.66 22.47
CA GLY A 443 6.08 5.95 23.75
C GLY A 443 7.50 5.94 24.33
N PRO A 444 7.67 5.52 25.59
CA PRO A 444 8.96 5.57 26.29
C PRO A 444 10.03 4.72 25.60
N LEU A 445 9.66 3.56 25.04
CA LEU A 445 10.57 2.71 24.28
C LEU A 445 11.09 3.41 23.01
N ALA A 446 10.20 4.07 22.27
CA ALA A 446 10.57 4.82 21.07
C ALA A 446 11.47 6.01 21.40
N ALA A 447 11.30 6.63 22.57
CA ALA A 447 12.18 7.68 23.09
C ALA A 447 13.61 7.18 23.32
N VAL A 448 13.74 6.06 24.03
CA VAL A 448 15.04 5.44 24.33
C VAL A 448 15.75 5.02 23.05
N LEU A 449 15.03 4.34 22.14
CA LEU A 449 15.59 3.90 20.86
C LEU A 449 15.98 5.09 19.96
N GLY A 450 15.16 6.15 19.93
CA GLY A 450 15.48 7.39 19.23
C GLY A 450 16.73 8.08 19.78
N GLY A 451 16.88 8.13 21.11
CA GLY A 451 18.09 8.67 21.76
C GLY A 451 19.35 7.87 21.43
N ALA A 452 19.27 6.53 21.53
CA ALA A 452 20.36 5.63 21.16
C ALA A 452 20.73 5.78 19.68
N SER A 453 19.73 5.88 18.80
CA SER A 453 19.95 6.12 17.37
C SER A 453 20.72 7.40 17.12
N LYS A 454 20.30 8.53 17.73
CA LYS A 454 21.00 9.82 17.58
C LYS A 454 22.46 9.73 18.02
N LEU A 455 22.74 9.04 19.14
CA LEU A 455 24.11 8.82 19.61
C LEU A 455 24.92 7.99 18.62
N LEU A 456 24.38 6.86 18.16
CA LEU A 456 25.05 5.98 17.20
C LEU A 456 25.28 6.67 15.84
N THR A 457 24.33 7.48 15.37
CA THR A 457 24.48 8.29 14.16
C THR A 457 25.59 9.32 14.31
N ARG A 458 25.78 9.94 15.49
CA ARG A 458 26.92 10.84 15.75
C ARG A 458 28.26 10.11 15.72
N VAL A 459 28.33 8.92 16.31
CA VAL A 459 29.57 8.12 16.39
C VAL A 459 29.96 7.53 15.03
N ARG A 460 29.01 6.94 14.31
CA ARG A 460 29.27 6.26 13.02
C ARG A 460 28.16 6.55 12.00
N PRO A 461 28.10 7.78 11.45
CA PRO A 461 27.00 8.24 10.60
C PRO A 461 26.83 7.42 9.33
N THR A 462 27.90 6.82 8.80
CA THR A 462 27.83 5.96 7.61
C THR A 462 27.12 4.63 7.87
N LEU A 463 27.11 4.13 9.11
CA LEU A 463 26.49 2.85 9.48
C LEU A 463 25.12 3.02 10.15
N PHE A 464 24.95 4.07 10.94
CA PHE A 464 23.73 4.30 11.74
C PHE A 464 22.94 5.55 11.32
N GLY A 465 23.44 6.34 10.37
CA GLY A 465 22.64 7.40 9.74
C GLY A 465 21.61 6.78 8.80
N TYR A 466 20.35 7.20 8.95
CA TYR A 466 19.24 6.73 8.14
C TYR A 466 19.19 7.43 6.78
N GLN A 467 19.33 8.75 6.77
CA GLN A 467 19.50 9.57 5.56
C GLN A 467 20.73 10.45 5.68
N HIS A 468 21.27 10.87 4.54
CA HIS A 468 22.25 11.94 4.42
C HIS A 468 21.54 13.22 4.00
N VAL A 469 21.88 14.34 4.65
CA VAL A 469 21.38 15.67 4.29
C VAL A 469 22.58 16.55 3.95
N ALA A 470 22.57 17.13 2.76
CA ALA A 470 23.64 17.95 2.23
C ALA A 470 23.17 19.38 1.99
N LEU A 471 24.01 20.34 2.36
CA LEU A 471 23.91 21.73 1.91
C LEU A 471 24.99 21.94 0.84
N LEU A 472 24.56 22.36 -0.34
CA LEU A 472 25.38 22.48 -1.53
C LEU A 472 25.38 23.92 -2.03
N THR A 473 26.46 24.29 -2.71
CA THR A 473 26.53 25.51 -3.53
C THR A 473 26.99 25.12 -4.93
N PRO A 474 26.47 25.75 -6.01
CA PRO A 474 27.08 25.60 -7.33
C PRO A 474 28.58 25.91 -7.23
N HIS A 475 29.38 25.12 -7.96
CA HIS A 475 30.81 25.32 -8.05
C HIS A 475 31.07 26.73 -8.58
N ALA A 476 31.99 27.45 -7.94
CA ALA A 476 32.28 28.82 -8.34
C ALA A 476 32.80 28.84 -9.79
N ALA A 477 31.97 29.27 -10.72
CA ALA A 477 32.38 29.51 -12.11
C ALA A 477 32.98 30.92 -12.31
N GLU A 478 32.96 31.78 -11.28
CA GLU A 478 33.39 33.18 -11.42
C GLU A 478 34.50 33.54 -10.43
N THR A 479 35.72 33.67 -10.98
CA THR A 479 36.71 34.60 -10.42
C THR A 479 36.07 35.99 -10.42
N ILE A 480 35.85 36.57 -9.24
CA ILE A 480 35.50 37.99 -9.14
C ILE A 480 36.74 38.77 -9.57
N ILE A 481 36.79 39.21 -10.84
CA ILE A 481 37.80 40.16 -11.29
C ILE A 481 37.30 41.55 -10.92
N ALA A 482 37.92 42.16 -9.90
CA ALA A 482 37.63 43.54 -9.54
C ALA A 482 38.05 44.47 -10.69
N GLY A 483 37.08 44.93 -11.49
CA GLY A 483 37.22 46.08 -12.39
C GLY A 483 36.84 47.38 -11.69
N GLU A 484 37.28 48.52 -12.22
CA GLU A 484 37.34 49.86 -11.58
C GLU A 484 36.02 50.48 -11.04
N HIS A 485 34.88 49.79 -11.04
CA HIS A 485 33.62 50.33 -10.52
C HIS A 485 32.78 49.35 -9.68
N VAL A 486 33.38 48.33 -9.07
CA VAL A 486 32.68 47.48 -8.11
C VAL A 486 32.98 47.96 -6.68
N ASP A 487 31.98 48.49 -5.97
CA ASP A 487 32.10 48.78 -4.55
C ASP A 487 32.16 47.47 -3.76
N VAL A 488 33.37 47.06 -3.42
CA VAL A 488 33.69 45.84 -2.67
C VAL A 488 32.95 45.81 -1.33
N GLN A 489 32.60 46.96 -0.75
CA GLN A 489 31.81 47.00 0.48
C GLN A 489 30.37 46.53 0.30
N ASP A 490 29.72 46.79 -0.84
CA ASP A 490 28.34 46.36 -1.05
C ASP A 490 28.23 44.83 -1.22
N ILE A 491 29.29 44.20 -1.72
CA ILE A 491 29.42 42.74 -1.82
C ILE A 491 29.67 42.12 -0.44
N LEU A 492 30.55 42.71 0.36
CA LEU A 492 30.88 42.22 1.71
C LEU A 492 29.70 42.39 2.68
N ASN A 493 28.96 43.50 2.58
CA ASN A 493 27.80 43.78 3.43
C ASN A 493 26.59 42.86 3.14
N ARG A 494 26.51 42.26 1.94
CA ARG A 494 25.50 41.23 1.62
C ARG A 494 25.85 39.83 2.13
N GLN A 495 27.12 39.57 2.45
CA GLN A 495 27.58 38.27 2.95
C GLN A 495 27.76 38.22 4.48
N TYR A 496 27.63 39.35 5.17
CA TYR A 496 27.86 39.43 6.62
C TYR A 496 26.72 40.20 7.31
N VAL A 497 25.80 39.48 7.95
CA VAL A 497 24.97 40.04 9.03
C VAL A 497 25.60 39.56 10.35
N PRO A 498 26.32 40.41 11.10
CA PRO A 498 26.77 40.05 12.43
C PRO A 498 25.56 39.84 13.34
N ALA A 499 25.61 38.85 14.22
CA ALA A 499 24.54 38.45 15.14
C ALA A 499 24.26 39.47 16.28
N ASP A 500 24.74 40.70 16.16
CA ASP A 500 24.95 41.58 17.31
C ASP A 500 24.18 42.90 17.20
N ARG A 501 22.92 42.87 16.73
CA ARG A 501 21.96 43.98 16.93
C ARG A 501 20.53 43.47 17.10
N VAL A 502 20.27 42.76 18.18
CA VAL A 502 18.96 42.79 18.85
C VAL A 502 19.16 43.62 20.12
N GLY A 503 18.66 44.85 20.08
CA GLY A 503 18.49 45.69 21.26
C GLY A 503 17.09 46.27 21.23
N VAL A 504 16.20 45.72 22.06
CA VAL A 504 15.76 46.33 23.33
C VAL A 504 15.53 45.20 24.33
#